data_AF-A0A168BL51-F1
#
_entry.id   AF-A0A168BL51-F1
#
_cell.length_a   1.000
_cell.length_b   1.000
_cell.length_c   1.000
_cell.angle_alpha   90.00
_cell.angle_beta   90.00
_cell.angle_gamma   90.00
#
_symmetry.space_group_name_H-M   'P 1'
#
loop_
_entity.id
_entity.type
_entity.pdbx_description
1 polymer ?
#
loop_
_entity_poly.entity_id
_entity_poly.type
_entity_poly.pdbx_seq_one_letter_code
_entity_poly.pdbx_strand_id
1 'polypeptide(L)'
;MSDTIERAFYPRYCFHLAPTADAWCFFRIADLFALQQRDGFEGEGLFFYQNLPIKWVRVVGLVVAVDEFAGRRAFTIDDSSGACIEAIVSLDTAKTASTTNEPAAAPAGSLAQPYDHVDVGSVVDVKGALTTFRDARQLKVEKMTTVPSTAGEVSLWAKRSAFRRDVLGKAWVLPDKRIRQCRRAAERSEAEAERKKQRLRDAAAFGSRHQTKAGKDKDKDAARGRRGVAEGPGKAAQFPSRDGEEALKVLVASCKGEYSALGL
;
A
#
# COMPACT_ATOMS: atom_id res chain seq x y z
N MET A 1 1.35 -4.97 41.02
CA MET A 1 1.99 -3.69 40.65
C MET A 1 3.02 -4.04 39.61
N SER A 2 2.69 -3.85 38.33
CA SER A 2 3.60 -4.21 37.23
C SER A 2 4.39 -2.97 36.89
N ASP A 3 5.69 -2.98 37.16
CA ASP A 3 6.63 -1.98 36.68
C ASP A 3 6.38 -1.77 35.18
N THR A 4 5.83 -0.61 34.86
CA THR A 4 5.69 -0.18 33.47
C THR A 4 7.08 0.32 33.09
N ILE A 5 7.99 -0.61 32.77
CA ILE A 5 9.25 -0.26 32.12
C ILE A 5 8.84 0.47 30.85
N GLU A 6 8.98 1.78 30.86
CA GLU A 6 8.62 2.65 29.75
C GLU A 6 9.45 2.20 28.55
N ARG A 7 8.79 1.53 27.60
CA ARG A 7 9.49 0.94 26.46
C ARG A 7 9.80 2.06 25.47
N ALA A 8 11.07 2.21 25.14
CA ALA A 8 11.50 3.17 24.13
C ALA A 8 10.83 2.86 22.79
N PHE A 9 10.18 3.88 22.23
CA PHE A 9 9.71 3.85 20.86
C PHE A 9 10.79 4.40 19.95
N TYR A 10 11.09 3.68 18.87
CA TYR A 10 12.10 4.10 17.94
C TYR A 10 11.52 5.00 16.83
N PRO A 11 12.31 5.94 16.28
CA PRO A 11 11.89 6.72 15.13
C PRO A 11 11.67 5.88 13.87
N ARG A 12 10.91 6.41 12.91
CA ARG A 12 10.56 5.74 11.64
C ARG A 12 11.78 5.16 10.92
N TYR A 13 12.90 5.88 10.92
CA TYR A 13 14.12 5.41 10.27
C TYR A 13 14.70 4.12 10.89
N CYS A 14 14.22 3.66 12.05
CA CYS A 14 14.62 2.39 12.66
C CYS A 14 13.66 1.24 12.34
N PHE A 15 12.49 1.48 11.76
CA PHE A 15 11.44 0.46 11.66
C PHE A 15 11.81 -0.73 10.79
N HIS A 16 12.67 -0.56 9.78
CA HIS A 16 13.22 -1.65 8.98
C HIS A 16 14.03 -2.68 9.78
N LEU A 17 14.48 -2.33 11.00
CA LEU A 17 15.15 -3.26 11.92
C LEU A 17 14.18 -4.02 12.83
N ALA A 18 12.89 -3.71 12.78
CA ALA A 18 11.90 -4.42 13.57
C ALA A 18 11.71 -5.84 13.01
N PRO A 19 11.56 -6.86 13.87
CA PRO A 19 11.24 -8.22 13.41
C PRO A 19 9.87 -8.31 12.70
N THR A 20 9.08 -7.24 12.76
CA THR A 20 7.74 -7.10 12.18
C THR A 20 7.72 -6.32 10.86
N ALA A 21 8.85 -5.77 10.41
CA ALA A 21 8.89 -4.85 9.27
C ALA A 21 8.40 -5.49 7.96
N ASP A 22 8.92 -6.67 7.64
CA ASP A 22 8.62 -7.43 6.42
C ASP A 22 7.91 -8.76 6.74
N ALA A 23 7.06 -8.75 7.77
CA ALA A 23 6.41 -9.96 8.27
C ALA A 23 4.89 -9.86 8.29
N TRP A 24 4.23 -10.94 7.86
CA TRP A 24 2.82 -11.19 8.13
C TRP A 24 2.67 -11.55 9.61
N CYS A 25 2.45 -10.54 10.45
CA CYS A 25 2.44 -10.69 11.89
C CYS A 25 1.21 -11.48 12.32
N PHE A 26 1.42 -12.66 12.90
CA PHE A 26 0.31 -13.48 13.39
C PHE A 26 -0.29 -12.88 14.65
N PHE A 27 -1.59 -12.65 14.62
CA PHE A 27 -2.35 -12.15 15.76
C PHE A 27 -3.56 -13.04 16.04
N ARG A 28 -4.05 -12.95 17.28
CA ARG A 28 -5.44 -13.27 17.55
C ARG A 28 -6.28 -12.06 17.22
N ILE A 29 -7.52 -12.27 16.80
CA ILE A 29 -8.40 -11.16 16.41
C ILE A 29 -8.62 -10.19 17.59
N ALA A 30 -8.87 -10.70 18.80
CA ALA A 30 -9.04 -9.85 19.98
C ALA A 30 -7.82 -8.94 20.26
N ASP A 31 -6.59 -9.44 20.03
CA ASP A 31 -5.37 -8.65 20.23
C ASP A 31 -5.25 -7.52 19.19
N LEU A 32 -5.85 -7.67 18.00
CA LEU A 32 -5.84 -6.63 16.97
C LEU A 32 -6.58 -5.39 17.41
N PHE A 33 -7.59 -5.49 18.28
CA PHE A 33 -8.31 -4.35 18.82
C PHE A 33 -7.54 -3.60 19.92
N ALA A 34 -6.53 -4.25 20.50
CA ALA A 34 -5.66 -3.65 21.52
C ALA A 34 -4.44 -2.92 20.93
N LEU A 35 -4.17 -3.05 19.61
CA LEU A 35 -3.05 -2.35 18.99
C LEU A 35 -3.23 -0.83 19.10
N GLN A 36 -2.14 -0.11 19.34
CA GLN A 36 -2.19 1.34 19.51
C GLN A 36 -1.87 2.03 18.18
N GLN A 37 -2.63 3.07 17.85
CA GLN A 37 -2.19 4.05 16.86
C GLN A 37 -1.51 5.18 17.61
N ARG A 38 -0.40 5.69 17.07
CA ARG A 38 0.37 6.77 17.72
C ARG A 38 0.37 8.01 16.85
N ASP A 39 0.48 9.14 17.53
CA ASP A 39 0.58 10.46 16.92
C ASP A 39 1.69 10.51 15.86
N GLY A 40 1.34 11.05 14.70
CA GLY A 40 2.22 11.15 13.54
C GLY A 40 2.23 9.91 12.64
N PHE A 41 1.39 8.90 12.93
CA PHE A 41 1.22 7.70 12.09
C PHE A 41 -0.26 7.45 11.73
N GLU A 42 -1.13 8.43 11.98
CA GLU A 42 -2.54 8.36 11.63
C GLU A 42 -2.73 8.24 10.12
N GLY A 43 -3.69 7.41 9.70
CA GLY A 43 -4.00 7.20 8.28
C GLY A 43 -2.98 6.39 7.49
N GLU A 44 -1.79 6.12 8.02
CA GLU A 44 -0.76 5.32 7.34
C GLU A 44 -1.01 3.80 7.42
N GLY A 45 -2.02 3.38 8.19
CA GLY A 45 -2.28 1.97 8.48
C GLY A 45 -1.10 1.31 9.22
N LEU A 46 -0.44 2.07 10.10
CA LEU A 46 0.62 1.59 10.97
C LEU A 46 0.13 1.62 12.42
N PHE A 47 0.25 0.47 13.08
CA PHE A 47 -0.15 0.29 14.47
C PHE A 47 1.04 -0.21 15.30
N PHE A 48 0.86 -0.26 16.62
CA PHE A 48 1.90 -0.67 17.55
C PHE A 48 1.40 -1.73 18.51
N TYR A 49 2.14 -2.84 18.59
CA TYR A 49 2.03 -3.80 19.69
C TYR A 49 3.19 -3.52 20.63
N GLN A 50 2.91 -2.94 21.80
CA GLN A 50 3.96 -2.38 22.66
C GLN A 50 4.80 -1.38 21.83
N ASN A 51 6.11 -1.58 21.70
CA ASN A 51 6.95 -0.73 20.87
C ASN A 51 7.24 -1.28 19.46
N LEU A 52 6.65 -2.41 19.06
CA LEU A 52 6.82 -3.01 17.73
C LEU A 52 5.89 -2.35 16.70
N PRO A 53 6.40 -1.88 15.54
CA PRO A 53 5.58 -1.38 14.45
C PRO A 53 4.89 -2.54 13.72
N ILE A 54 3.57 -2.50 13.58
CA ILE A 54 2.74 -3.52 12.96
C ILE A 54 2.05 -2.91 11.74
N LYS A 55 2.46 -3.36 10.55
CA LYS A 55 1.88 -2.95 9.27
C LYS A 55 1.02 -4.05 8.66
N TRP A 56 1.54 -5.27 8.66
CA TRP A 56 0.94 -6.43 8.01
C TRP A 56 0.51 -7.45 9.05
N VAL A 57 -0.75 -7.84 8.99
CA VAL A 57 -1.40 -8.73 9.94
C VAL A 57 -1.78 -10.03 9.24
N ARG A 58 -1.73 -11.13 9.99
CA ARG A 58 -2.24 -12.43 9.59
C ARG A 58 -3.15 -13.01 10.66
N VAL A 59 -4.34 -13.41 10.27
CA VAL A 59 -5.34 -14.07 11.12
C VAL A 59 -5.82 -15.35 10.46
N VAL A 60 -6.26 -16.30 11.28
CA VAL A 60 -6.82 -17.57 10.82
C VAL A 60 -8.07 -17.83 11.61
N GLY A 61 -9.19 -18.08 10.95
CA GLY A 61 -10.47 -18.29 11.60
C GLY A 61 -11.57 -18.72 10.64
N LEU A 62 -12.74 -18.97 11.20
CA LEU A 62 -13.97 -19.31 10.48
C LEU A 62 -14.64 -18.06 9.93
N VAL A 63 -15.13 -18.14 8.69
CA VAL A 63 -16.04 -17.15 8.13
C VAL A 63 -17.43 -17.36 8.75
N VAL A 64 -17.92 -16.38 9.49
CA VAL A 64 -19.23 -16.42 10.16
C VAL A 64 -20.30 -15.58 9.47
N ALA A 65 -19.89 -14.64 8.61
CA ALA A 65 -20.80 -13.88 7.74
C ALA A 65 -20.08 -13.45 6.47
N VAL A 66 -20.84 -13.32 5.39
CA VAL A 66 -20.39 -12.76 4.10
C VAL A 66 -21.38 -11.68 3.70
N ASP A 67 -20.90 -10.45 3.58
CA ASP A 67 -21.70 -9.30 3.18
C ASP A 67 -21.18 -8.74 1.86
N GLU A 68 -22.09 -8.53 0.92
CA GLU A 68 -21.79 -7.93 -0.38
C GLU A 68 -22.27 -6.49 -0.43
N PHE A 69 -21.34 -5.61 -0.79
CA PHE A 69 -21.59 -4.19 -1.00
C PHE A 69 -21.20 -3.80 -2.42
N ALA A 70 -21.68 -2.65 -2.88
CA ALA A 70 -21.26 -2.11 -4.17
C ALA A 70 -19.72 -1.94 -4.21
N GLY A 71 -19.07 -2.76 -5.04
CA GLY A 71 -17.62 -2.75 -5.25
C GLY A 71 -16.78 -3.35 -4.12
N ARG A 72 -17.36 -4.02 -3.12
CA ARG A 72 -16.61 -4.69 -2.04
C ARG A 72 -17.35 -5.90 -1.50
N ARG A 73 -16.60 -6.92 -1.08
CA ARG A 73 -17.12 -8.05 -0.29
C ARG A 73 -16.45 -8.05 1.07
N ALA A 74 -17.22 -8.21 2.14
CA ALA A 74 -16.74 -8.28 3.51
C ALA A 74 -16.97 -9.70 4.06
N PHE A 75 -15.93 -10.27 4.67
CA PHE A 75 -16.00 -11.55 5.36
C PHE A 75 -15.82 -11.29 6.85
N THR A 76 -16.80 -11.65 7.67
CA THR A 76 -16.63 -11.60 9.13
C THR A 76 -15.93 -12.87 9.58
N ILE A 77 -14.77 -12.74 10.20
CA ILE A 77 -13.91 -13.86 10.62
C ILE A 77 -13.92 -13.97 12.14
N ASP A 78 -14.10 -15.18 12.65
CA ASP A 78 -13.98 -15.54 14.06
C ASP A 78 -12.83 -16.55 14.27
N ASP A 79 -11.89 -16.23 15.15
CA ASP A 79 -10.78 -17.12 15.55
C ASP A 79 -10.92 -17.66 16.98
N SER A 80 -12.11 -17.49 17.57
CA SER A 80 -12.49 -17.85 18.93
C SER A 80 -11.65 -17.19 20.03
N SER A 81 -10.95 -16.09 19.72
CA SER A 81 -10.18 -15.33 20.72
C SER A 81 -11.01 -14.33 21.52
N GLY A 82 -12.32 -14.23 21.23
CA GLY A 82 -13.26 -13.33 21.89
C GLY A 82 -13.63 -12.08 21.10
N ALA A 83 -13.25 -11.99 19.82
CA ALA A 83 -13.69 -10.93 18.91
C ALA A 83 -13.69 -11.44 17.45
N CYS A 84 -14.55 -10.85 16.63
CA CYS A 84 -14.56 -11.04 15.19
C CYS A 84 -13.96 -9.81 14.47
N ILE A 85 -13.50 -9.99 13.23
CA ILE A 85 -13.02 -8.88 12.39
C ILE A 85 -13.57 -9.01 10.98
N GLU A 86 -13.96 -7.87 10.41
CA GLU A 86 -14.34 -7.79 8.99
C GLU A 86 -13.09 -7.73 8.11
N ALA A 87 -12.97 -8.69 7.21
CA ALA A 87 -11.95 -8.74 6.16
C ALA A 87 -12.54 -8.25 4.84
N ILE A 88 -12.06 -7.10 4.36
CA ILE A 88 -12.60 -6.38 3.21
C ILE A 88 -11.79 -6.69 1.96
N VAL A 89 -12.48 -7.20 0.94
CA VAL A 89 -11.97 -7.41 -0.42
C VAL A 89 -12.58 -6.33 -1.32
N SER A 90 -11.73 -5.58 -2.03
CA SER A 90 -12.20 -4.65 -3.06
C SER A 90 -12.51 -5.43 -4.33
N LEU A 91 -13.70 -5.23 -4.87
CA LEU A 91 -14.11 -5.80 -6.15
C LEU A 91 -13.91 -4.72 -7.21
N ASP A 92 -13.09 -5.01 -8.21
CA ASP A 92 -12.97 -4.13 -9.35
C ASP A 92 -14.30 -4.18 -10.14
N THR A 93 -15.17 -3.19 -9.91
CA THR A 93 -16.23 -2.90 -10.88
C THR A 93 -15.54 -2.49 -12.17
N ALA A 94 -15.57 -3.38 -13.17
CA ALA A 94 -15.09 -3.07 -14.50
C ALA A 94 -15.59 -1.67 -14.92
N LYS A 95 -14.65 -0.76 -15.19
CA LYS A 95 -14.95 0.53 -15.84
C LYS A 95 -15.46 0.24 -17.25
N THR A 96 -16.75 -0.02 -17.38
CA THR A 96 -17.43 -0.06 -18.68
C THR A 96 -18.54 0.97 -18.67
N ALA A 97 -18.16 2.22 -18.91
CA ALA A 97 -19.08 3.27 -19.34
C ALA A 97 -18.39 4.08 -20.44
N SER A 98 -18.11 3.41 -21.57
CA SER A 98 -17.99 4.08 -22.86
C SER A 98 -19.36 4.03 -23.52
N THR A 99 -19.90 5.22 -23.73
CA THR A 99 -21.09 5.57 -24.52
C THR A 99 -21.23 4.77 -25.80
N THR A 100 -22.23 3.88 -25.88
CA THR A 100 -23.02 3.66 -27.10
C THR A 100 -24.34 2.97 -26.75
N ASN A 101 -25.45 3.60 -27.12
CA ASN A 101 -26.76 2.97 -27.15
C ASN A 101 -26.76 1.91 -28.26
N GLU A 102 -27.02 0.64 -27.94
CA GLU A 102 -27.58 -0.43 -28.79
C GLU A 102 -27.91 -1.64 -27.88
N PRO A 103 -29.07 -2.31 -27.99
CA PRO A 103 -29.44 -3.42 -27.13
C PRO A 103 -28.99 -4.74 -27.76
N ALA A 104 -27.85 -5.27 -27.33
CA ALA A 104 -27.37 -6.57 -27.79
C ALA A 104 -27.01 -7.49 -26.61
N ALA A 105 -27.71 -8.63 -26.60
CA ALA A 105 -27.46 -9.90 -25.93
C ALA A 105 -26.37 -9.98 -24.84
N ALA A 106 -26.80 -10.44 -23.65
CA ALA A 106 -25.93 -10.78 -22.53
C ALA A 106 -24.77 -11.71 -22.93
N PRO A 107 -23.51 -11.38 -22.59
CA PRO A 107 -22.50 -12.39 -22.37
C PRO A 107 -22.64 -12.88 -20.93
N ALA A 108 -23.32 -14.00 -20.75
CA ALA A 108 -23.35 -14.75 -19.49
C ALA A 108 -21.98 -15.42 -19.28
N GLY A 109 -21.04 -14.63 -18.75
CA GLY A 109 -19.78 -15.09 -18.19
C GLY A 109 -19.44 -14.17 -17.04
N SER A 110 -20.00 -14.45 -15.87
CA SER A 110 -19.61 -13.76 -14.63
C SER A 110 -18.10 -13.90 -14.50
N LEU A 111 -17.37 -12.79 -14.60
CA LEU A 111 -15.94 -12.78 -14.27
C LEU A 111 -15.84 -13.25 -12.83
N ALA A 112 -15.20 -14.40 -12.61
CA ALA A 112 -15.09 -15.02 -11.30
C ALA A 112 -14.55 -13.98 -10.30
N GLN A 113 -15.39 -13.62 -9.33
CA GLN A 113 -15.01 -12.61 -8.35
C GLN A 113 -13.92 -13.17 -7.43
N PRO A 114 -13.01 -12.31 -6.92
CA PRO A 114 -12.02 -12.74 -5.95
C PRO A 114 -12.68 -13.45 -4.76
N TYR A 115 -12.23 -14.67 -4.49
CA TYR A 115 -12.71 -15.50 -3.37
C TYR A 115 -14.19 -15.90 -3.44
N ASP A 116 -14.73 -16.09 -4.65
CA ASP A 116 -16.13 -16.51 -4.82
C ASP A 116 -16.45 -17.91 -4.28
N HIS A 117 -15.42 -18.73 -4.08
CA HIS A 117 -15.53 -20.06 -3.48
C HIS A 117 -15.53 -20.04 -1.94
N VAL A 118 -15.33 -18.88 -1.30
CA VAL A 118 -15.32 -18.74 0.15
C VAL A 118 -16.71 -18.36 0.62
N ASP A 119 -17.29 -19.22 1.47
CA ASP A 119 -18.62 -19.03 2.05
C ASP A 119 -18.60 -19.21 3.58
N VAL A 120 -19.71 -18.88 4.25
CA VAL A 120 -19.92 -19.09 5.68
C VAL A 120 -19.60 -20.55 6.05
N GLY A 121 -18.83 -20.73 7.12
CA GLY A 121 -18.31 -22.03 7.55
C GLY A 121 -16.95 -22.39 6.97
N SER A 122 -16.44 -21.65 5.99
CA SER A 122 -15.07 -21.82 5.49
C SER A 122 -14.05 -21.37 6.53
N VAL A 123 -12.99 -22.15 6.74
CA VAL A 123 -11.81 -21.68 7.51
C VAL A 123 -10.86 -20.98 6.54
N VAL A 124 -10.40 -19.78 6.88
CA VAL A 124 -9.53 -18.96 6.03
C VAL A 124 -8.27 -18.50 6.77
N ASP A 125 -7.16 -18.45 6.03
CA ASP A 125 -5.92 -17.77 6.41
C ASP A 125 -5.83 -16.45 5.66
N VAL A 126 -5.95 -15.35 6.40
CA VAL A 126 -6.08 -14.00 5.84
C VAL A 126 -4.87 -13.17 6.21
N LYS A 127 -4.29 -12.55 5.19
CA LYS A 127 -3.16 -11.65 5.25
C LYS A 127 -3.59 -10.30 4.72
N GLY A 128 -3.41 -9.25 5.52
CA GLY A 128 -3.88 -7.93 5.15
C GLY A 128 -3.26 -6.80 5.95
N ALA A 129 -3.62 -5.58 5.56
CA ALA A 129 -3.35 -4.38 6.34
C ALA A 129 -4.52 -4.09 7.28
N LEU A 130 -4.22 -3.77 8.54
CA LEU A 130 -5.25 -3.29 9.46
C LEU A 130 -5.64 -1.86 9.07
N THR A 131 -6.94 -1.58 9.04
CA THR A 131 -7.52 -0.27 8.73
C THR A 131 -8.59 0.07 9.75
N THR A 132 -8.96 1.35 9.82
CA THR A 132 -10.06 1.83 10.67
C THR A 132 -11.10 2.53 9.80
N PHE A 133 -12.36 2.15 9.96
CA PHE A 133 -13.50 2.75 9.27
C PHE A 133 -14.61 3.00 10.28
N ARG A 134 -15.02 4.27 10.44
CA ARG A 134 -16.03 4.68 11.43
C ARG A 134 -15.74 4.12 12.83
N ASP A 135 -14.49 4.31 13.28
CA ASP A 135 -13.97 3.85 14.56
C ASP A 135 -13.94 2.33 14.78
N ALA A 136 -14.37 1.53 13.78
CA ALA A 136 -14.25 0.07 13.79
C ALA A 136 -12.99 -0.38 13.04
N ARG A 137 -12.33 -1.43 13.55
CA ARG A 137 -11.16 -2.03 12.89
C ARG A 137 -11.59 -3.06 11.87
N GLN A 138 -10.97 -3.01 10.71
CA GLN A 138 -11.19 -3.91 9.59
C GLN A 138 -9.84 -4.35 9.01
N LEU A 139 -9.81 -5.49 8.34
CA LEU A 139 -8.62 -5.98 7.65
C LEU A 139 -8.80 -5.80 6.14
N LYS A 140 -8.03 -4.91 5.53
CA LYS A 140 -7.94 -4.84 4.07
C LYS A 140 -7.17 -6.08 3.58
N VAL A 141 -7.84 -6.96 2.85
CA VAL A 141 -7.27 -8.23 2.40
C VAL A 141 -6.27 -7.98 1.28
N GLU A 142 -5.03 -8.45 1.48
CA GLU A 142 -4.00 -8.52 0.44
C GLU A 142 -3.90 -9.95 -0.12
N LYS A 143 -4.09 -10.96 0.75
CA LYS A 143 -4.12 -12.37 0.36
C LYS A 143 -5.01 -13.16 1.31
N MET A 144 -5.90 -13.99 0.77
CA MET A 144 -6.71 -14.93 1.53
C MET A 144 -6.62 -16.33 0.91
N THR A 145 -6.59 -17.37 1.74
CA THR A 145 -6.61 -18.77 1.28
C THR A 145 -7.48 -19.60 2.19
N THR A 146 -8.28 -20.51 1.63
CA THR A 146 -9.02 -21.50 2.42
C THR A 146 -8.06 -22.49 3.08
N VAL A 147 -8.37 -22.88 4.30
CA VAL A 147 -7.64 -23.89 5.07
C VAL A 147 -8.46 -25.19 4.99
N PRO A 148 -7.98 -26.20 4.25
CA PRO A 148 -8.83 -27.34 3.87
C PRO A 148 -9.07 -28.36 4.98
N SER A 149 -8.32 -28.31 6.08
CA SER A 149 -8.42 -29.30 7.16
C SER A 149 -8.14 -28.71 8.53
N THR A 150 -8.73 -29.31 9.57
CA THR A 150 -8.47 -28.99 10.97
C THR A 150 -6.99 -29.15 11.32
N ALA A 151 -6.29 -30.11 10.73
CA ALA A 151 -4.84 -30.26 10.92
C ALA A 151 -4.06 -29.04 10.39
N GLY A 152 -4.50 -28.48 9.26
CA GLY A 152 -3.96 -27.23 8.71
C GLY A 152 -4.20 -26.05 9.63
N GLU A 153 -5.39 -25.93 10.19
CA GLU A 153 -5.76 -24.90 11.16
C GLU A 153 -4.89 -24.98 12.42
N VAL A 154 -4.77 -26.16 13.04
CA VAL A 154 -3.93 -26.40 14.21
C VAL A 154 -2.46 -26.05 13.93
N SER A 155 -1.96 -26.37 12.74
CA SER A 155 -0.61 -26.00 12.32
C SER A 155 -0.41 -24.48 12.25
N LEU A 156 -1.44 -23.73 11.85
CA LEU A 156 -1.40 -22.27 11.83
C LEU A 156 -1.51 -21.69 13.25
N TRP A 157 -2.28 -22.30 14.15
CA TRP A 157 -2.32 -21.91 15.56
C TRP A 157 -0.98 -22.12 16.26
N ALA A 158 -0.26 -23.20 15.93
CA ALA A 158 1.10 -23.43 16.42
C ALA A 158 2.04 -22.32 15.95
N LYS A 159 1.97 -21.91 14.67
CA LYS A 159 2.73 -20.78 14.12
C LYS A 159 2.38 -19.45 14.80
N ARG A 160 1.10 -19.18 15.04
CA ARG A 160 0.63 -17.99 15.78
C ARG A 160 1.18 -17.97 17.21
N SER A 161 1.14 -19.10 17.89
CA SER A 161 1.65 -19.24 19.25
C SER A 161 3.17 -19.05 19.32
N ALA A 162 3.90 -19.61 18.36
CA ALA A 162 5.34 -19.41 18.24
C ALA A 162 5.67 -17.94 17.96
N PHE A 163 4.99 -17.29 17.02
CA PHE A 163 5.18 -15.86 16.74
C PHE A 163 4.91 -14.98 17.97
N ARG A 164 3.83 -15.26 18.71
CA ARG A 164 3.53 -14.52 19.95
C ARG A 164 4.65 -14.69 20.98
N ARG A 165 5.14 -15.91 21.21
CA ARG A 165 6.22 -16.17 22.18
C ARG A 165 7.56 -15.58 21.74
N ASP A 166 7.92 -15.79 20.47
CA ASP A 166 9.27 -15.58 19.99
C ASP A 166 9.50 -14.16 19.46
N VAL A 167 8.43 -13.44 19.09
CA VAL A 167 8.47 -12.06 18.57
C VAL A 167 7.68 -11.11 19.47
N LEU A 168 6.35 -11.24 19.58
CA LEU A 168 5.52 -10.26 20.30
C LEU A 168 5.77 -10.23 21.81
N GLY A 169 6.18 -11.36 22.40
CA GLY A 169 6.48 -11.50 23.82
C GLY A 169 7.82 -10.91 24.23
N LYS A 170 8.71 -10.61 23.27
CA LYS A 170 10.04 -10.06 23.54
C LYS A 170 10.05 -8.55 23.35
N ALA A 171 10.73 -7.85 24.25
CA ALA A 171 10.93 -6.42 24.08
C ALA A 171 11.82 -6.14 22.88
N TRP A 172 11.36 -5.27 21.98
CA TRP A 172 12.19 -4.82 20.87
C TRP A 172 13.15 -3.75 21.40
N VAL A 173 14.45 -4.07 21.40
CA VAL A 173 15.48 -3.17 21.91
C VAL A 173 16.55 -2.98 20.83
N LEU A 174 16.84 -1.72 20.50
CA LEU A 174 17.91 -1.36 19.57
C LEU A 174 19.05 -0.68 20.34
N PRO A 175 20.31 -1.10 20.14
CA PRO A 175 21.45 -0.39 20.69
C PRO A 175 21.56 1.03 20.13
N ASP A 176 21.94 2.01 20.95
CA ASP A 176 22.11 3.41 20.53
C ASP A 176 23.00 3.58 19.29
N LYS A 177 24.02 2.73 19.15
CA LYS A 177 24.90 2.72 17.97
C LYS A 177 24.11 2.47 16.68
N ARG A 178 23.13 1.55 16.70
CA ARG A 178 22.25 1.26 15.56
C ARG A 178 21.30 2.42 15.30
N ILE A 179 20.72 3.00 16.34
CA ILE A 179 19.84 4.18 16.21
C ILE A 179 20.60 5.34 15.54
N ARG A 180 21.82 5.65 16.00
CA ARG A 180 22.69 6.66 15.39
C ARG A 180 23.06 6.33 13.94
N GLN A 181 23.28 5.06 13.62
CA GLN A 181 23.57 4.63 12.26
C GLN A 181 22.36 4.84 11.34
N CYS A 182 21.17 4.41 11.77
CA CYS A 182 19.94 4.61 11.01
C CYS A 182 19.64 6.09 10.81
N ARG A 183 19.82 6.93 11.84
CA ARG A 183 19.68 8.39 11.72
C ARG A 183 20.59 8.97 10.65
N ARG A 184 21.90 8.69 10.70
CA ARG A 184 22.87 9.19 9.71
C ARG A 184 22.56 8.70 8.30
N ALA A 185 22.03 7.49 8.16
CA ALA A 185 21.69 6.93 6.87
C ALA A 185 20.39 7.52 6.31
N ALA A 186 19.39 7.80 7.15
CA ALA A 186 18.19 8.54 6.77
C ALA A 186 18.52 9.98 6.33
N GLU A 187 19.32 10.73 7.11
CA GLU A 187 19.76 12.09 6.76
C GLU A 187 20.51 12.13 5.42
N ARG A 188 21.36 11.12 5.14
CA ARG A 188 22.04 10.99 3.84
C ARG A 188 21.07 10.73 2.71
N SER A 189 20.12 9.81 2.91
CA SER A 189 19.12 9.47 1.90
C SER A 189 18.21 10.66 1.57
N GLU A 190 17.78 11.44 2.57
CA GLU A 190 17.00 12.66 2.39
C GLU A 190 17.79 13.73 1.62
N ALA A 191 19.06 13.95 1.96
CA ALA A 191 19.92 14.88 1.24
C ALA A 191 20.14 14.47 -0.24
N GLU A 192 20.27 13.18 -0.51
CA GLU A 192 20.36 12.64 -1.87
C GLU A 192 19.05 12.80 -2.64
N ALA A 193 17.91 12.53 -1.99
CA ALA A 193 16.59 12.71 -2.58
C ALA A 193 16.31 14.18 -2.93
N GLU A 194 16.69 15.12 -2.07
CA GLU A 194 16.52 16.55 -2.33
C GLU A 194 17.43 17.03 -3.48
N ARG A 195 18.69 16.57 -3.51
CA ARG A 195 19.59 16.84 -4.65
C ARG A 195 19.03 16.29 -5.96
N LYS A 196 18.43 15.10 -5.94
CA LYS A 196 17.78 14.50 -7.12
C LYS A 196 16.56 15.32 -7.55
N LYS A 197 15.70 15.73 -6.61
CA LYS A 197 14.54 16.59 -6.89
C LYS A 197 14.97 17.93 -7.49
N GLN A 198 16.02 18.55 -6.95
CA GLN A 198 16.57 19.81 -7.48
C GLN A 198 17.07 19.64 -8.92
N ARG A 199 17.87 18.61 -9.19
CA ARG A 199 18.34 18.30 -10.56
C ARG A 199 17.19 18.11 -11.56
N LEU A 200 16.12 17.43 -11.15
CA LEU A 200 14.93 17.23 -11.99
C LEU A 200 14.17 18.54 -12.23
N ARG A 201 14.03 19.40 -11.22
CA ARG A 201 13.43 20.74 -11.37
C ARG A 201 14.24 21.61 -12.32
N ASP A 202 15.56 21.61 -12.19
CA ASP A 202 16.46 22.39 -13.06
C ASP A 202 16.39 21.89 -14.51
N ALA A 203 16.36 20.57 -14.72
CA ALA A 203 16.18 19.97 -16.04
C ALA A 203 14.82 20.32 -16.68
N ALA A 204 13.73 20.29 -15.90
CA ALA A 204 12.40 20.69 -16.36
C ALA A 204 12.33 22.18 -16.72
N ALA A 205 12.97 23.05 -15.92
CA ALA A 205 13.06 24.48 -16.18
C ALA A 205 13.86 24.78 -17.46
N PHE A 206 14.95 24.05 -17.71
CA PHE A 206 15.74 24.16 -18.94
C PHE A 206 14.94 23.73 -20.18
N GLY A 207 14.21 22.61 -20.10
CA GLY A 207 13.34 22.12 -21.19
C GLY A 207 12.22 23.10 -21.57
N SER A 208 11.57 23.72 -20.58
CA SER A 208 10.53 24.73 -20.80
C SER A 208 11.07 26.02 -21.46
N ARG A 209 12.28 26.46 -21.09
CA ARG A 209 12.96 27.61 -21.73
C ARG A 209 13.33 27.35 -23.18
N HIS A 210 13.60 26.10 -23.56
CA HIS A 210 13.94 25.74 -24.93
C HIS A 210 12.71 25.62 -25.83
N GLN A 211 11.58 25.11 -25.32
CA GLN A 211 10.29 25.12 -26.04
C GLN A 211 9.75 26.53 -26.29
N THR A 212 9.85 27.43 -25.30
CA THR A 212 9.38 28.83 -25.45
C THR A 212 10.22 29.64 -26.45
N LYS A 213 11.53 29.36 -26.57
CA LYS A 213 12.38 29.95 -27.63
C LYS A 213 12.06 29.36 -29.02
N ALA A 214 11.93 28.04 -29.13
CA ALA A 214 11.59 27.39 -30.40
C ALA A 214 10.21 27.80 -30.96
N GLY A 215 9.23 28.08 -30.09
CA GLY A 215 7.95 28.66 -30.49
C GLY A 215 8.06 30.10 -30.98
N LYS A 216 8.94 30.91 -30.37
CA LYS A 216 9.15 32.32 -30.72
C LYS A 216 9.93 32.52 -32.03
N ASP A 217 10.85 31.61 -32.34
CA ASP A 217 11.59 31.65 -33.61
C ASP A 217 10.70 31.19 -34.79
N LYS A 218 9.80 30.20 -34.58
CA LYS A 218 8.80 29.83 -35.58
C LYS A 218 7.80 30.95 -35.91
N ASP A 219 7.41 31.74 -34.91
CA ASP A 219 6.48 32.86 -35.10
C ASP A 219 7.15 34.06 -35.81
N LYS A 220 8.47 34.23 -35.60
CA LYS A 220 9.27 35.24 -36.32
C LYS A 220 9.53 34.88 -37.79
N ASP A 221 9.72 33.60 -38.10
CA ASP A 221 9.88 33.14 -39.49
C ASP A 221 8.55 33.19 -40.28
N ALA A 222 7.40 32.95 -39.61
CA ALA A 222 6.07 33.11 -40.23
C ALA A 222 5.72 34.57 -40.56
N ALA A 223 6.23 35.54 -39.78
CA ALA A 223 6.01 36.97 -40.03
C ALA A 223 6.87 37.54 -41.17
N ARG A 224 7.94 36.85 -41.60
CA ARG A 224 8.86 37.31 -42.66
C ARG A 224 8.62 36.67 -44.04
N GLY A 225 7.67 35.74 -44.17
CA GLY A 225 7.40 35.00 -45.40
C GLY A 225 5.95 35.11 -45.90
N ARG A 226 5.50 36.30 -46.32
CA ARG A 226 4.32 36.44 -47.21
C ARG A 226 4.76 36.85 -48.61
N ARG A 227 5.31 35.89 -49.35
CA ARG A 227 5.25 35.81 -50.83
C ARG A 227 5.71 34.41 -51.25
N GLY A 228 4.85 33.70 -51.97
CA GLY A 228 5.24 32.48 -52.69
C GLY A 228 4.38 31.27 -52.34
N VAL A 229 3.64 30.83 -53.35
CA VAL A 229 2.80 29.63 -53.42
C VAL A 229 3.69 28.39 -53.57
N ALA A 230 3.31 27.26 -52.93
CA ALA A 230 3.20 25.90 -53.50
C ALA A 230 3.33 24.79 -52.44
N GLU A 231 2.73 23.65 -52.79
CA GLU A 231 2.35 22.46 -52.02
C GLU A 231 3.49 21.59 -51.43
N GLY A 232 3.15 20.75 -50.44
CA GLY A 232 3.90 19.52 -50.12
C GLY A 232 3.76 19.04 -48.66
N PRO A 233 3.66 17.72 -48.36
CA PRO A 233 2.99 17.17 -47.18
C PRO A 233 3.91 17.07 -45.94
N GLY A 234 3.35 17.32 -44.75
CA GLY A 234 4.10 17.26 -43.49
C GLY A 234 3.33 16.56 -42.37
N LYS A 235 3.79 15.36 -41.98
CA LYS A 235 3.29 14.55 -40.88
C LYS A 235 3.23 15.35 -39.58
N ALA A 236 2.04 15.40 -38.97
CA ALA A 236 1.83 15.94 -37.63
C ALA A 236 2.45 14.98 -36.60
N ALA A 237 3.60 15.34 -36.02
CA ALA A 237 4.11 14.70 -34.82
C ALA A 237 3.27 15.17 -33.62
N GLN A 238 2.44 14.28 -33.08
CA GLN A 238 1.78 14.46 -31.80
C GLN A 238 2.83 14.46 -30.69
N PHE A 239 2.91 15.56 -29.95
CA PHE A 239 3.65 15.64 -28.69
C PHE A 239 2.90 14.87 -27.59
N PRO A 240 3.56 14.02 -26.79
CA PRO A 240 2.96 13.51 -25.56
C PRO A 240 3.22 14.51 -24.42
N SER A 241 2.17 15.14 -23.90
CA SER A 241 2.22 16.01 -22.70
C SER A 241 1.62 15.35 -21.45
N ARG A 242 1.72 14.02 -21.33
CA ARG A 242 1.22 13.25 -20.17
C ARG A 242 2.28 12.45 -19.43
N ASP A 243 3.51 12.39 -19.95
CA ASP A 243 4.56 11.49 -19.42
C ASP A 243 5.26 12.05 -18.16
N GLY A 244 5.17 13.35 -17.91
CA GLY A 244 5.85 13.98 -16.76
C GLY A 244 5.26 13.61 -15.40
N GLU A 245 3.93 13.48 -15.31
CA GLU A 245 3.23 13.13 -14.08
C GLU A 245 3.32 11.63 -13.76
N GLU A 246 3.24 10.78 -14.79
CA GLU A 246 3.48 9.34 -14.70
C GLU A 246 4.94 9.05 -14.30
N ALA A 247 5.92 9.72 -14.93
CA ALA A 247 7.32 9.58 -14.57
C ALA A 247 7.59 10.01 -13.12
N LEU A 248 6.92 11.06 -12.63
CA LEU A 248 7.02 11.50 -11.23
C LEU A 248 6.44 10.45 -10.26
N LYS A 249 5.29 9.84 -10.58
CA LYS A 249 4.68 8.75 -9.79
C LYS A 249 5.55 7.48 -9.79
N VAL A 250 6.11 7.11 -10.94
CA VAL A 250 7.04 5.97 -11.07
C VAL A 250 8.35 6.24 -10.32
N LEU A 251 8.83 7.48 -10.28
CA LEU A 251 10.04 7.88 -9.52
C LEU A 251 9.80 7.93 -8.00
N VAL A 252 8.64 8.40 -7.55
CA VAL A 252 8.24 8.32 -6.13
C VAL A 252 8.14 6.85 -5.70
N ALA A 253 7.60 5.98 -6.57
CA ALA A 253 7.58 4.54 -6.34
C ALA A 253 8.99 3.88 -6.38
N SER A 254 9.95 4.48 -7.08
CA SER A 254 11.34 4.01 -7.20
C SER A 254 12.26 4.50 -6.07
N CYS A 255 11.80 5.43 -5.22
CA CYS A 255 12.51 5.86 -4.00
C CYS A 255 12.33 4.90 -2.80
N LYS A 256 11.97 3.64 -3.06
CA LYS A 256 11.93 2.56 -2.07
C LYS A 256 13.34 2.19 -1.62
N GLY A 257 13.95 3.05 -0.82
CA GLY A 257 15.16 2.72 -0.05
C GLY A 257 14.83 1.76 1.08
N GLU A 258 15.87 1.27 1.77
CA GLU A 258 15.77 0.36 2.94
C GLU A 258 14.78 0.84 4.03
N TYR A 259 14.46 2.13 4.04
CA TYR A 259 13.53 2.79 4.98
C TYR A 259 12.04 2.69 4.59
N SER A 260 11.72 2.10 3.44
CA SER A 260 10.36 1.80 3.00
C SER A 260 9.91 0.38 3.36
N ALA A 261 10.59 -0.32 4.28
CA ALA A 261 10.29 -1.72 4.63
C ALA A 261 8.80 -1.94 4.98
N LEU A 262 8.15 -0.93 5.57
CA LEU A 262 6.72 -0.97 5.85
C LEU A 262 5.80 -0.59 4.67
N GLY A 263 6.34 -0.45 3.45
CA GLY A 263 5.61 0.05 2.28
C GLY A 263 5.09 1.49 2.47
N LEU A 264 5.84 2.26 3.26
CA LEU A 264 5.53 3.56 3.83
C LEU A 264 6.40 4.67 3.23
#